data_AF-A0A698W3Z8-F1
#
_entry.id   AF-A0A698W3Z8-F1
#
_cell.length_a   1.000
_cell.length_b   1.000
_cell.length_c   1.000
_cell.angle_alpha   90.00
_cell.angle_beta   90.00
_cell.angle_gamma   90.00
#
_symmetry.space_group_name_H-M   'P 1'
#
loop_
_entity.id
_entity.type
_entity.pdbx_description
1 polymer ?
#
loop_
_entity_poly.entity_id
_entity_poly.type
_entity_poly.pdbx_seq_one_letter_code
_entity_poly.pdbx_strand_id
1 'polypeptide(L)'
;GARFAPGGGAKRYGDWYPSREDIDSFTVVNDQGFLLTKQGDLYISSKPFDDPRLQPGGEGIPYSYRNSRGEQKHARLMPGYSGMDWGWEYISWNSLNDADPWTIFAYKPNWQGIPNKVPEVKNYTGWDHMRCDPDLGLPASERGK
;
A
#
# COMPACT_ATOMS: atom_id res chain seq x y z
N GLY A 1 9.69 -13.82 -11.64
CA GLY A 1 8.68 -13.77 -10.56
C GLY A 1 8.56 -12.33 -10.11
N ALA A 2 7.35 -11.77 -10.12
CA ALA A 2 7.09 -10.44 -9.56
C ALA A 2 7.29 -10.50 -8.04
N ARG A 3 8.08 -9.58 -7.50
CA ARG A 3 8.31 -9.43 -6.06
C ARG A 3 7.48 -8.22 -5.61
N PHE A 4 6.41 -8.47 -4.87
CA PHE A 4 5.58 -7.43 -4.27
C PHE A 4 6.06 -7.16 -2.85
N ALA A 5 6.97 -6.20 -2.64
CA ALA A 5 7.09 -5.48 -1.36
C ALA A 5 8.21 -4.44 -1.46
N PRO A 6 7.90 -3.14 -1.30
CA PRO A 6 8.90 -2.18 -0.88
C PRO A 6 9.00 -2.21 0.65
N GLY A 7 10.14 -2.65 1.17
CA GLY A 7 10.68 -2.14 2.44
C GLY A 7 9.77 -2.17 3.68
N GLY A 8 9.36 -3.35 4.16
CA GLY A 8 8.69 -3.45 5.46
C GLY A 8 8.16 -4.85 5.78
N GLY A 9 9.07 -5.82 5.89
CA GLY A 9 8.73 -7.18 6.29
C GLY A 9 8.15 -7.26 7.70
N ALA A 10 7.42 -8.33 7.99
CA ALA A 10 6.71 -8.51 9.27
C ALA A 10 7.61 -8.70 10.49
N LYS A 11 8.88 -9.06 10.27
CA LYS A 11 9.90 -9.22 11.32
C LYS A 11 11.02 -8.21 11.08
N ARG A 12 11.39 -7.47 12.13
CA ARG A 12 12.57 -6.59 12.11
C ARG A 12 13.82 -7.42 11.81
N TYR A 13 14.58 -7.02 10.79
CA TYR A 13 15.75 -7.75 10.25
C TYR A 13 15.43 -9.14 9.64
N GLY A 14 14.16 -9.44 9.36
CA GLY A 14 13.75 -10.63 8.61
C GLY A 14 13.59 -10.35 7.11
N ASP A 15 12.89 -11.26 6.43
CA ASP A 15 12.57 -11.12 5.01
C ASP A 15 11.64 -9.94 4.75
N TRP A 16 11.82 -9.32 3.58
CA TRP A 16 11.05 -8.13 3.18
C TRP A 16 9.62 -8.42 2.73
N TYR A 17 9.32 -9.68 2.39
CA TYR A 17 8.04 -10.14 1.87
C TYR A 17 7.75 -11.58 2.31
N PRO A 18 6.48 -11.99 2.37
CA PRO A 18 6.14 -13.38 2.62
C PRO A 18 6.40 -14.24 1.38
N SER A 19 6.75 -15.50 1.58
CA SER A 19 6.81 -16.47 0.48
C SER A 19 5.41 -16.75 -0.04
N ARG A 20 5.29 -17.14 -1.32
CA ARG A 20 3.97 -17.44 -1.92
C ARG A 20 3.27 -18.57 -1.17
N GLU A 21 4.04 -19.54 -0.70
CA GLU A 21 3.59 -20.71 0.05
C GLU A 21 3.09 -20.34 1.46
N ASP A 22 3.49 -19.18 1.98
CA ASP A 22 3.08 -18.65 3.29
C ASP A 22 1.83 -17.77 3.20
N ILE A 23 1.34 -17.44 2.00
CA ILE A 23 0.11 -16.68 1.82
C ILE A 23 -1.09 -17.55 2.20
N ASP A 24 -1.91 -17.06 3.13
CA ASP A 24 -3.16 -17.70 3.53
C ASP A 24 -4.32 -17.13 2.70
N SER A 25 -4.45 -15.81 2.65
CA SER A 25 -5.51 -15.15 1.88
C SER A 25 -5.08 -13.79 1.34
N PHE A 26 -5.75 -13.40 0.27
CA PHE A 26 -5.72 -12.05 -0.28
C PHE A 26 -7.15 -11.54 -0.36
N THR A 27 -7.43 -10.46 0.36
CA THR A 27 -8.74 -9.82 0.42
C THR A 27 -8.58 -8.40 -0.05
N VAL A 28 -9.49 -7.92 -0.88
CA VAL A 28 -9.59 -6.49 -1.15
C VAL A 28 -10.83 -5.97 -0.41
N VAL A 29 -10.74 -4.79 0.23
CA VAL A 29 -11.90 -4.11 0.86
C VAL A 29 -11.77 -2.60 0.68
N ASN A 30 -12.81 -1.97 0.11
CA ASN A 30 -12.83 -0.53 -0.20
C ASN A 30 -11.54 -0.13 -0.94
N ASP A 31 -11.26 -0.83 -2.03
CA ASP A 31 -10.08 -0.72 -2.90
C ASP A 31 -8.71 -1.03 -2.27
N GLN A 32 -8.60 -1.31 -0.96
CA GLN A 32 -7.33 -1.78 -0.36
C GLN A 32 -7.18 -3.28 -0.52
N GLY A 33 -6.05 -3.71 -1.03
CA GLY A 33 -5.57 -5.08 -0.83
C GLY A 33 -5.01 -5.31 0.58
N PHE A 34 -5.34 -6.48 1.12
CA PHE A 34 -4.88 -7.07 2.37
C PHE A 34 -4.40 -8.49 2.08
N LEU A 35 -3.14 -8.77 2.39
CA LEU A 35 -2.55 -10.09 2.29
C LEU A 35 -2.29 -10.60 3.71
N LEU A 36 -2.90 -11.73 4.05
CA LEU A 36 -2.71 -12.40 5.34
C LEU A 36 -1.82 -13.63 5.14
N THR A 37 -0.80 -13.79 5.97
CA THR A 37 0.04 -14.99 5.98
C THR A 37 -0.53 -16.06 6.91
N LYS A 38 -0.11 -17.31 6.72
CA LYS A 38 -0.44 -18.45 7.59
C LYS A 38 0.04 -18.24 9.02
N GLN A 39 1.05 -17.41 9.22
CA GLN A 39 1.59 -17.04 10.53
C GLN A 39 0.82 -15.87 11.17
N GLY A 40 -0.17 -15.29 10.47
CA GLY A 40 -0.98 -14.18 10.96
C GLY A 40 -0.41 -12.80 10.67
N ASP A 41 0.65 -12.69 9.86
CA ASP A 41 1.21 -11.40 9.47
C ASP A 41 0.31 -10.73 8.42
N LEU A 42 0.00 -9.46 8.65
CA LEU A 42 -0.84 -8.67 7.76
C LEU A 42 0.04 -7.74 6.90
N TYR A 43 -0.09 -7.85 5.59
CA TYR A 43 0.46 -6.92 4.61
C TYR A 43 -0.67 -6.13 3.96
N ILE A 44 -0.50 -4.82 3.86
CA ILE A 44 -1.56 -3.90 3.44
C ILE A 44 -1.04 -3.05 2.29
N SER A 45 -1.91 -2.77 1.33
CA SER A 45 -1.64 -1.77 0.30
C SER A 45 -1.79 -0.33 0.81
N SER A 46 -1.06 0.61 0.23
CA SER A 46 -1.21 2.04 0.55
C SER A 46 -2.61 2.58 0.20
N LYS A 47 -3.03 3.68 0.84
CA LYS A 47 -4.33 4.36 0.57
C LYS A 47 -4.24 5.88 0.76
N PRO A 48 -5.23 6.67 0.25
CA PRO A 48 -6.25 6.33 -0.77
C PRO A 48 -5.80 6.52 -2.23
N PHE A 49 -6.00 5.54 -3.12
CA PHE A 49 -5.49 5.52 -4.51
C PHE A 49 -5.75 6.81 -5.32
N ASP A 50 -6.90 7.45 -5.11
CA ASP A 50 -7.35 8.59 -5.90
C ASP A 50 -7.27 9.93 -5.15
N ASP A 51 -6.31 10.11 -4.25
CA ASP A 51 -6.13 11.42 -3.61
C ASP A 51 -5.78 12.51 -4.65
N PRO A 52 -6.64 13.51 -4.90
CA PRO A 52 -6.42 14.51 -5.94
C PRO A 52 -5.17 15.36 -5.70
N ARG A 53 -4.70 15.44 -4.45
CA ARG A 53 -3.46 16.16 -4.11
C ARG A 53 -2.22 15.47 -4.64
N LEU A 54 -2.33 14.22 -5.07
CA LEU A 54 -1.22 13.39 -5.55
C LEU A 54 -1.35 12.98 -7.02
N GLN A 55 -2.42 13.42 -7.66
CA GLN A 55 -2.55 13.38 -9.11
C GLN A 55 -1.65 14.44 -9.77
N PRO A 56 -1.31 14.31 -11.07
CA PRO A 56 -0.53 15.32 -11.78
C PRO A 56 -1.11 16.73 -11.61
N GLY A 57 -0.29 17.68 -11.16
CA GLY A 57 -0.71 19.06 -10.84
C GLY A 57 -1.24 19.26 -9.42
N GLY A 58 -1.35 18.22 -8.61
CA GLY A 58 -1.74 18.29 -7.21
C GLY A 58 -0.69 18.95 -6.30
N GLU A 59 -1.15 19.50 -5.18
CA GLU A 59 -0.30 20.26 -4.24
C GLU A 59 0.58 19.39 -3.32
N GLY A 60 0.34 18.09 -3.28
CA GLY A 60 0.95 17.15 -2.37
C GLY A 60 0.35 17.14 -0.96
N ILE A 61 0.74 16.16 -0.15
CA ILE A 61 0.26 16.01 1.24
C ILE A 61 1.41 16.33 2.20
N PRO A 62 1.34 17.42 2.99
CA PRO A 62 2.35 17.71 3.99
C PRO A 62 2.27 16.71 5.15
N TYR A 63 3.42 16.33 5.70
CA TYR A 63 3.50 15.48 6.88
C TYR A 63 4.72 15.83 7.72
N SER A 64 4.69 15.39 8.98
CA SER A 64 5.80 15.59 9.91
C SER A 64 6.25 14.25 10.46
N TYR A 65 7.54 14.11 10.72
CA TYR A 65 8.12 12.91 11.31
C TYR A 65 9.27 13.27 12.23
N ARG A 66 9.63 12.38 13.16
CA ARG A 66 10.86 12.51 13.95
C ARG A 66 11.96 11.72 13.29
N ASN A 67 13.12 12.33 13.10
CA ASN A 67 14.30 11.61 12.61
C ASN A 67 14.94 10.77 13.74
N SER A 68 15.98 10.01 13.42
CA SER A 68 16.73 9.19 14.39
C SER A 68 17.38 9.97 15.53
N ARG A 69 17.46 11.29 15.44
CA ARG A 69 17.96 12.19 16.49
C ARG A 69 16.82 12.79 17.35
N GLY A 70 15.57 12.40 17.09
CA GLY A 70 14.39 12.93 17.77
C GLY A 70 13.93 14.30 17.29
N GLU A 71 14.57 14.87 16.26
CA GLU A 71 14.20 16.18 15.72
C GLU A 71 12.93 16.07 14.87
N GLN A 72 12.00 16.99 15.09
CA GLN A 72 10.83 17.12 14.22
C GLN A 72 11.25 17.67 12.86
N LYS A 73 10.86 16.97 11.80
CA LYS A 73 11.04 17.36 10.40
C LYS A 73 9.68 17.46 9.72
N HIS A 74 9.63 18.30 8.70
CA HIS A 74 8.48 18.46 7.83
C HIS A 74 8.87 18.00 6.43
N ALA A 75 7.96 17.29 5.79
CA ALA A 75 8.11 16.80 4.43
C ALA A 75 6.76 16.89 3.72
N ARG A 76 6.76 16.59 2.42
CA ARG A 76 5.56 16.58 1.59
C ARG A 76 5.62 15.40 0.63
N LEU A 77 4.56 14.59 0.61
CA LEU A 77 4.34 13.64 -0.47
C LEU A 77 3.94 14.44 -1.70
N MET A 78 4.73 14.41 -2.77
CA MET A 78 4.43 15.09 -4.03
C MET A 78 3.85 14.11 -5.05
N PRO A 79 3.00 14.57 -5.99
CA PRO A 79 2.62 13.78 -7.16
C PRO A 79 3.85 13.18 -7.87
N GLY A 80 3.80 11.90 -8.22
CA GLY A 80 4.86 11.19 -8.95
C GLY A 80 6.16 10.87 -8.18
N TYR A 81 6.34 11.39 -6.96
CA TYR A 81 7.54 11.16 -6.12
C TYR A 81 7.21 10.56 -4.75
N SER A 82 5.98 10.09 -4.56
CA SER A 82 5.47 9.60 -3.29
C SER A 82 5.93 8.20 -2.86
N GLY A 83 6.50 7.41 -3.77
CA GLY A 83 6.79 5.98 -3.63
C GLY A 83 6.64 5.29 -5.00
N MET A 84 6.48 3.98 -5.06
CA MET A 84 5.79 3.37 -6.21
C MET A 84 4.36 3.94 -6.29
N ASP A 85 3.71 3.73 -7.43
CA ASP A 85 2.33 4.15 -7.63
C ASP A 85 1.43 3.64 -6.48
N TRP A 86 0.48 4.47 -6.09
CA TRP A 86 -0.39 4.18 -4.95
C TRP A 86 -1.14 2.87 -5.19
N GLY A 87 -1.10 1.96 -4.21
CA GLY A 87 -1.67 0.60 -4.32
C GLY A 87 -0.80 -0.47 -4.93
N TRP A 88 0.39 -0.11 -5.39
CA TRP A 88 1.38 -1.09 -5.84
C TRP A 88 2.25 -1.61 -4.69
N GLU A 89 2.36 -0.82 -3.63
CA GLU A 89 3.17 -1.13 -2.47
C GLU A 89 2.37 -1.93 -1.45
N TYR A 90 2.94 -3.06 -1.00
CA TYR A 90 2.43 -3.83 0.15
C TYR A 90 3.46 -3.82 1.26
N ILE A 91 3.04 -3.41 2.46
CA ILE A 91 3.90 -3.30 3.64
C ILE A 91 3.27 -4.06 4.79
N SER A 92 4.10 -4.74 5.59
CA SER A 92 3.63 -5.36 6.82
C SER A 92 3.16 -4.31 7.82
N TRP A 93 1.96 -4.51 8.37
CA TRP A 93 1.40 -3.69 9.44
C TRP A 93 2.36 -3.61 10.64
N ASN A 94 3.04 -4.71 10.98
CA ASN A 94 4.02 -4.75 12.09
C ASN A 94 5.13 -3.72 11.90
N SER A 95 5.59 -3.51 10.67
CA SER A 95 6.67 -2.56 10.37
C SER A 95 6.28 -1.10 10.55
N LEU A 96 4.98 -0.81 10.47
CA LEU A 96 4.41 0.53 10.53
C LEU A 96 3.94 0.91 11.94
N ASN A 97 3.42 -0.06 12.70
CA ASN A 97 2.69 0.17 13.95
C ASN A 97 3.45 -0.28 15.21
N ASP A 98 4.79 -0.23 15.20
CA ASP A 98 5.61 -0.42 16.40
C ASP A 98 5.90 0.92 17.09
N ALA A 99 6.32 0.90 18.36
CA ALA A 99 6.83 2.09 19.05
C ALA A 99 8.15 2.59 18.42
N ASP A 100 8.91 1.68 17.81
CA ASP A 100 10.09 1.97 16.99
C ASP A 100 9.92 1.34 15.58
N PRO A 101 9.14 1.98 14.68
CA PRO A 101 8.91 1.47 13.34
C PRO A 101 10.24 1.33 12.58
N TRP A 102 10.45 0.19 11.93
CA TRP A 102 11.67 -0.05 11.16
C TRP A 102 11.56 0.35 9.67
N THR A 103 10.50 1.06 9.31
CA THR A 103 10.35 1.69 7.99
C THR A 103 9.95 3.16 8.13
N ILE A 104 10.55 4.00 7.29
CA ILE A 104 10.19 5.44 7.21
C ILE A 104 8.76 5.64 6.70
N PHE A 105 8.19 4.62 6.07
CA PHE A 105 6.81 4.63 5.58
C PHE A 105 5.79 4.80 6.70
N ALA A 106 6.13 4.41 7.94
CA ALA A 106 5.32 4.59 9.14
C ALA A 106 4.90 6.03 9.42
N TYR A 107 5.58 7.02 8.81
CA TYR A 107 5.28 8.44 8.99
C TYR A 107 4.57 9.07 7.80
N LYS A 108 4.45 8.36 6.68
CA LYS A 108 3.81 8.90 5.48
C LYS A 108 2.29 8.84 5.63
N PRO A 109 1.56 9.90 5.21
CA PRO A 109 0.10 9.97 5.22
C PRO A 109 -0.61 8.74 4.66
N ASN A 110 -0.08 8.13 3.59
CA ASN A 110 -0.70 7.01 2.90
C ASN A 110 -0.63 5.67 3.64
N TRP A 111 0.07 5.66 4.77
CA TRP A 111 0.24 4.52 5.66
C TRP A 111 -0.33 4.80 7.06
N GLN A 112 -1.01 5.93 7.26
CA GLN A 112 -1.65 6.28 8.53
C GLN A 112 -3.07 5.71 8.61
N GLY A 113 -3.51 5.35 9.82
CA GLY A 113 -4.87 4.90 10.07
C GLY A 113 -5.22 3.57 9.40
N ILE A 114 -4.22 2.76 9.06
CA ILE A 114 -4.41 1.44 8.47
C ILE A 114 -4.94 0.45 9.52
N PRO A 115 -5.87 -0.45 9.15
CA PRO A 115 -6.44 -1.41 10.09
C PRO A 115 -5.41 -2.49 10.45
N ASN A 116 -5.51 -3.02 11.67
CA ASN A 116 -4.62 -4.07 12.18
C ASN A 116 -5.10 -5.50 11.89
N LYS A 117 -6.20 -5.62 11.15
CA LYS A 117 -6.79 -6.87 10.69
C LYS A 117 -7.51 -6.63 9.36
N VAL A 118 -7.74 -7.70 8.61
CA VAL A 118 -8.57 -7.63 7.40
C VAL A 118 -9.98 -7.13 7.80
N PRO A 119 -10.46 -6.01 7.23
CA PRO A 119 -11.81 -5.53 7.51
C PRO A 119 -12.87 -6.54 7.08
N GLU A 120 -14.01 -6.54 7.77
CA GLU A 120 -15.15 -7.36 7.37
C GLU A 120 -15.70 -6.86 6.02
N VAL A 121 -15.90 -7.79 5.08
CA VAL A 121 -16.52 -7.50 3.79
C VAL A 121 -18.03 -7.35 4.00
N LYS A 122 -18.55 -6.13 3.92
CA LYS A 122 -19.97 -5.82 4.04
C LYS A 122 -20.53 -5.32 2.71
N ASN A 123 -21.72 -5.79 2.34
CA ASN A 123 -22.46 -5.32 1.16
C ASN A 123 -21.63 -5.33 -0.13
N TYR A 124 -20.83 -6.37 -0.35
CA TYR A 124 -19.98 -6.48 -1.54
C TYR A 124 -20.84 -6.52 -2.82
N THR A 125 -20.67 -5.50 -3.67
CA THR A 125 -21.35 -5.37 -4.97
C THR A 125 -20.49 -5.79 -6.15
N GLY A 126 -19.22 -6.12 -5.93
CA GLY A 126 -18.22 -6.36 -6.98
C GLY A 126 -17.00 -5.44 -6.86
N TRP A 127 -15.99 -5.68 -7.69
CA TRP A 127 -14.84 -4.78 -7.90
C TRP A 127 -15.04 -4.00 -9.20
N ASP A 128 -15.11 -2.67 -9.14
CA ASP A 128 -15.11 -1.84 -10.35
C ASP A 128 -13.68 -1.55 -10.86
N HIS A 129 -12.69 -1.58 -9.95
CA HIS A 129 -11.28 -1.26 -10.23
C HIS A 129 -10.39 -2.49 -10.50
N MET A 130 -10.90 -3.72 -10.32
CA MET A 130 -10.18 -4.97 -10.65
C MET A 130 -10.82 -5.73 -11.81
N ARG A 131 -11.06 -5.01 -12.92
CA ARG A 131 -11.24 -5.65 -14.22
C ARG A 131 -9.92 -5.58 -14.98
N CYS A 132 -9.32 -6.74 -15.25
CA CYS A 132 -8.30 -6.82 -16.29
C CYS A 132 -9.04 -6.63 -17.62
N ASP A 133 -9.13 -5.38 -18.08
CA ASP A 133 -9.60 -5.06 -19.41
C ASP A 133 -8.35 -4.90 -20.30
N PRO A 134 -7.96 -5.95 -21.04
CA PRO A 134 -6.77 -5.90 -21.89
C PRO A 134 -6.89 -4.88 -23.03
N ASP A 135 -8.11 -4.39 -23.29
CA ASP A 135 -8.41 -3.39 -24.32
C ASP A 135 -8.39 -1.95 -23.78
N LEU A 136 -8.22 -1.77 -22.47
CA LEU A 136 -8.17 -0.46 -21.83
C LEU A 136 -6.85 0.25 -22.21
N GLY A 137 -6.96 1.34 -22.95
CA GLY A 137 -5.80 2.09 -23.47
C GLY A 137 -5.44 1.77 -24.93
N LEU A 138 -6.07 0.77 -25.55
CA LEU A 138 -5.93 0.52 -26.99
C LEU A 138 -6.86 1.43 -27.82
N PRO A 139 -6.42 1.89 -29.01
CA PRO A 139 -7.31 2.50 -29.98
C PRO A 139 -8.44 1.54 -30.37
N ALA A 140 -9.61 2.07 -30.75
CA ALA A 140 -10.79 1.26 -31.05
C ALA A 140 -10.55 0.17 -32.11
N SER A 141 -9.56 0.34 -32.99
CA SER A 141 -9.16 -0.63 -34.02
C SER A 141 -8.42 -1.87 -33.51
N GLU A 142 -8.02 -1.88 -32.24
CA GLU A 142 -7.14 -2.89 -31.65
C GLU A 142 -7.78 -3.65 -30.48
N ARG A 143 -9.01 -3.29 -30.10
CA ARG A 143 -9.75 -4.00 -29.04
C ARG A 143 -10.25 -5.37 -29.54
N GLY A 144 -10.07 -6.42 -28.75
CA GLY A 144 -10.61 -7.77 -29.01
C GLY A 144 -9.95 -8.57 -30.14
N LYS A 145 -8.71 -8.24 -30.52
CA LYS A 145 -7.90 -9.02 -31.47
C LYS A 145 -6.97 -10.02 -30.78
#